data_AF-A0A6C0FE55-F1
#
_entry.id   AF-A0A6C0FE55-F1
#
_cell.length_a   1.000
_cell.length_b   1.000
_cell.length_c   1.000
_cell.angle_alpha   90.00
_cell.angle_beta   90.00
_cell.angle_gamma   90.00
#
_symmetry.space_group_name_H-M   'P 1'
#
loop_
_entity.id
_entity.type
_entity.pdbx_description
1 polymer ?
#
loop_
_entity_poly.entity_id
_entity_poly.type
_entity_poly.pdbx_seq_one_letter_code
_entity_poly.pdbx_strand_id
1 'polypeptide(L)'
;MNTTCKERTYIFSDDDYNSGDGMLTSVWGPGMWHYLHTMSFNYPVKPTKYDKKHYRDFVLQLQYVLPCGKCRENLKKNFKELPLTQADMESRYTFSKYMYKLHEKVNTLLNKKSGLTYCDVRERYEHFRSRCMKTLKEKYVKNKTKKVRFSKELIKEKGCTEPLYGEKSKCILQIIPENTKCETLQIDEKCIKRK
;
A
#
# COMPACT_ATOMS: atom_id res chain seq x y z
N MET A 1 10.02 -5.70 31.62
CA MET A 1 10.64 -4.36 31.66
C MET A 1 9.52 -3.34 31.61
N ASN A 2 9.11 -2.84 32.79
CA ASN A 2 8.10 -1.82 32.97
C ASN A 2 8.66 -0.48 32.45
N THR A 3 8.13 0.01 31.34
CA THR A 3 8.11 1.46 31.09
C THR A 3 6.76 1.96 31.55
N THR A 4 6.73 2.44 32.79
CA THR A 4 5.67 3.28 33.33
C THR A 4 5.39 4.40 32.33
N CYS A 5 4.24 4.31 31.65
CA CYS A 5 3.65 5.48 31.00
C CYS A 5 3.54 6.55 32.10
N LYS A 6 4.25 7.67 31.94
CA LYS A 6 4.06 8.85 32.79
C LYS A 6 2.57 9.12 32.95
N GLU A 7 2.14 9.51 34.15
CA GLU A 7 0.77 9.92 34.48
C GLU A 7 0.26 10.96 33.47
N ARG A 8 -0.32 10.48 32.37
CA ARG A 8 -1.08 11.26 31.42
C ARG A 8 -2.51 10.86 31.70
N THR A 9 -3.36 11.82 32.01
CA THR A 9 -4.79 11.59 32.10
C THR A 9 -5.30 11.33 30.69
N TYR A 10 -5.60 10.07 30.40
CA TYR A 10 -6.23 9.67 29.15
C TYR A 10 -7.75 9.82 29.27
N ILE A 11 -8.41 10.19 28.17
CA ILE A 11 -9.86 10.42 28.15
C ILE A 11 -10.64 9.09 28.20
N PHE A 12 -10.02 8.00 27.73
CA PHE A 12 -10.66 6.69 27.60
C PHE A 12 -10.54 5.86 28.88
N SER A 13 -11.60 5.14 29.20
CA SER A 13 -11.69 4.19 30.30
C SER A 13 -11.22 2.78 29.90
N ASP A 14 -11.06 1.89 30.87
CA ASP A 14 -10.75 0.48 30.59
C ASP A 14 -11.85 -0.21 29.78
N ASP A 15 -13.11 0.17 29.97
CA ASP A 15 -14.24 -0.36 29.18
C ASP A 15 -14.14 0.06 27.71
N ASP A 16 -13.70 1.30 27.44
CA ASP A 16 -13.46 1.79 26.07
C ASP A 16 -12.35 0.98 25.38
N TYR A 17 -11.24 0.71 26.09
CA TYR A 17 -10.12 -0.07 25.58
C TYR A 17 -10.45 -1.54 25.30
N ASN A 18 -11.38 -2.11 26.06
CA ASN A 18 -11.84 -3.50 25.90
C ASN A 18 -13.11 -3.63 25.04
N SER A 19 -13.59 -2.52 24.45
CA SER A 19 -14.75 -2.54 23.56
C SER A 19 -14.48 -3.38 22.31
N GLY A 20 -15.51 -4.06 21.81
CA GLY A 20 -15.47 -4.82 20.56
C GLY A 20 -15.70 -3.96 19.31
N ASP A 21 -15.73 -2.63 19.47
CA ASP A 21 -16.08 -1.69 18.43
C ASP A 21 -15.00 -1.57 17.35
N GLY A 22 -15.43 -1.29 16.13
CA GLY A 22 -14.53 -1.11 15.00
C GLY A 22 -13.88 0.27 15.01
N MET A 23 -12.72 0.39 14.36
CA MET A 23 -12.05 1.68 14.16
C MET A 23 -12.76 2.50 13.08
N LEU A 24 -12.77 3.82 13.25
CA LEU A 24 -13.34 4.77 12.27
C LEU A 24 -12.77 4.54 10.86
N THR A 25 -13.64 4.19 9.91
CA THR A 25 -13.25 3.83 8.54
C THR A 25 -12.60 4.97 7.76
N SER A 26 -12.92 6.22 8.11
CA SER A 26 -12.31 7.42 7.53
C SER A 26 -10.84 7.57 7.91
N VAL A 27 -10.39 7.02 9.04
CA VAL A 27 -9.01 7.11 9.53
C VAL A 27 -8.11 6.07 8.88
N TRP A 28 -8.53 4.79 8.88
CA TRP A 28 -7.67 3.69 8.40
C TRP A 28 -7.94 3.29 6.94
N GLY A 29 -9.16 3.51 6.43
CA GLY A 29 -9.58 3.08 5.10
C GLY A 29 -8.70 3.64 3.98
N PRO A 30 -8.46 4.97 3.93
CA PRO A 30 -7.51 5.58 3.01
C PRO A 30 -6.11 4.96 3.04
N GLY A 31 -5.55 4.73 4.24
CA GLY A 31 -4.23 4.13 4.40
C GLY A 31 -4.17 2.70 3.88
N MET A 32 -5.20 1.89 4.15
CA MET A 32 -5.31 0.53 3.63
C MET A 32 -5.40 0.53 2.09
N TRP A 33 -6.24 1.37 1.50
CA TRP A 33 -6.34 1.47 0.03
C TRP A 33 -5.03 1.97 -0.59
N HIS A 34 -4.36 2.92 0.05
CA HIS A 34 -3.05 3.39 -0.39
C HIS A 34 -2.02 2.25 -0.45
N TYR A 35 -1.97 1.41 0.59
CA TYR A 35 -1.11 0.23 0.60
C TYR A 35 -1.52 -0.79 -0.47
N LEU A 36 -2.82 -1.12 -0.59
CA LEU A 36 -3.30 -2.11 -1.54
C LEU A 36 -3.00 -1.73 -3.00
N HIS A 37 -3.21 -0.46 -3.36
CA HIS A 37 -2.82 0.06 -4.67
C HIS A 37 -1.31 -0.01 -4.86
N THR A 38 -0.51 0.48 -3.90
CA THR A 38 0.97 0.42 -3.96
C THR A 38 1.47 -1.02 -4.14
N MET A 39 0.95 -1.96 -3.36
CA MET A 39 1.25 -3.39 -3.45
C MET A 39 0.90 -3.93 -4.84
N SER A 40 -0.27 -3.58 -5.37
CA SER A 40 -0.73 -4.07 -6.68
C SER A 40 0.13 -3.53 -7.84
N PHE A 41 0.54 -2.26 -7.81
CA PHE A 41 1.43 -1.67 -8.80
C PHE A 41 2.89 -2.12 -8.64
N ASN A 42 3.25 -2.71 -7.49
CA ASN A 42 4.55 -3.35 -7.30
C ASN A 42 4.53 -4.87 -7.59
N TYR A 43 3.37 -5.48 -7.80
CA TYR A 43 3.26 -6.90 -8.13
C TYR A 43 4.14 -7.26 -9.34
N PRO A 44 4.77 -8.45 -9.40
CA PRO A 44 5.67 -8.80 -10.50
C PRO A 44 4.97 -8.76 -11.86
N VAL A 45 5.70 -8.32 -12.90
CA VAL A 45 5.19 -8.36 -14.28
C VAL A 45 4.98 -9.80 -14.75
N LYS A 46 5.87 -10.70 -14.32
CA LYS A 46 5.82 -12.15 -14.56
C LYS A 46 5.85 -12.88 -13.22
N PRO A 47 4.72 -13.00 -12.52
CA PRO A 47 4.67 -13.58 -11.18
C PRO A 47 4.85 -15.10 -11.21
N THR A 48 5.55 -15.62 -10.21
CA THR A 48 5.63 -17.06 -9.95
C THR A 48 4.31 -17.59 -9.37
N LYS A 49 4.16 -18.92 -9.30
CA LYS A 49 3.00 -19.54 -8.64
C LYS A 49 2.88 -19.13 -7.17
N TYR A 50 4.00 -18.94 -6.48
CA TYR A 50 4.03 -18.50 -5.09
C TYR A 50 3.64 -17.03 -4.95
N ASP A 51 4.13 -16.15 -5.83
CA ASP A 51 3.71 -14.74 -5.84
C ASP A 51 2.19 -14.63 -5.99
N LYS A 52 1.61 -15.35 -6.96
CA LYS A 52 0.15 -15.40 -7.16
C LYS A 52 -0.57 -15.84 -5.89
N LYS A 53 -0.09 -16.89 -5.23
CA LYS A 53 -0.70 -17.40 -4.00
C LYS A 53 -0.63 -16.37 -2.87
N HIS A 54 0.55 -15.83 -2.57
CA HIS A 54 0.75 -14.94 -1.43
C HIS A 54 -0.06 -13.65 -1.55
N TYR A 55 -0.05 -13.01 -2.72
CA TYR A 55 -0.80 -11.78 -2.93
C TYR A 55 -2.31 -12.01 -2.93
N ARG A 56 -2.77 -13.12 -3.54
CA ARG A 56 -4.18 -13.48 -3.54
C ARG A 56 -4.69 -13.78 -2.13
N ASP A 57 -3.95 -14.59 -1.38
CA ASP A 57 -4.33 -14.95 0.00
C ASP A 57 -4.36 -13.72 0.89
N PHE A 58 -3.39 -12.82 0.76
CA PHE A 58 -3.38 -11.54 1.48
C PHE A 58 -4.67 -10.74 1.25
N VAL A 59 -5.07 -10.54 -0.01
CA VAL A 59 -6.29 -9.79 -0.36
C VAL A 59 -7.54 -10.49 0.18
N LEU A 60 -7.63 -11.82 0.03
CA LEU A 60 -8.80 -12.57 0.50
C LEU A 60 -8.90 -12.58 2.03
N GLN A 61 -7.78 -12.60 2.74
CA GLN A 61 -7.75 -12.59 4.21
C GLN A 61 -8.27 -11.28 4.81
N LEU A 62 -8.29 -10.17 4.05
CA LEU A 62 -8.87 -8.90 4.50
C LEU A 62 -10.33 -9.08 4.98
N GLN A 63 -11.08 -10.02 4.39
CA GLN A 63 -12.47 -10.29 4.82
C GLN A 63 -12.59 -10.76 6.28
N TYR A 64 -11.49 -11.10 6.94
CA TYR A 64 -11.45 -11.53 8.34
C TYR A 64 -10.83 -10.47 9.26
N VAL A 65 -9.92 -9.62 8.76
CA VAL A 65 -9.07 -8.78 9.62
C VAL A 65 -9.33 -7.28 9.52
N LEU A 66 -10.20 -6.81 8.60
CA LEU A 66 -10.55 -5.38 8.58
C LEU A 66 -11.15 -4.96 9.94
N PRO A 67 -10.76 -3.80 10.50
CA PRO A 67 -11.19 -3.34 11.83
C PRO A 67 -12.60 -2.73 11.79
N CYS A 68 -13.53 -3.40 11.10
CA CYS A 68 -14.92 -3.02 10.91
C CYS A 68 -15.73 -4.25 10.51
N GLY A 69 -16.65 -4.70 11.36
CA GLY A 69 -17.43 -5.92 11.13
C GLY A 69 -18.28 -5.88 9.85
N LYS A 70 -18.99 -4.78 9.61
CA LYS A 70 -19.80 -4.59 8.38
C LYS A 70 -18.92 -4.59 7.12
N CYS A 71 -17.73 -4.00 7.21
CA CYS A 71 -16.78 -3.94 6.10
C CYS A 71 -16.30 -5.35 5.72
N ARG A 72 -16.05 -6.22 6.71
CA ARG A 72 -15.71 -7.64 6.50
C ARG A 72 -16.81 -8.39 5.76
N GLU A 73 -18.06 -8.28 6.22
CA GLU A 73 -19.19 -8.96 5.57
C GLU A 73 -19.46 -8.44 4.16
N ASN A 74 -19.35 -7.12 3.95
CA ASN A 74 -19.49 -6.53 2.62
C ASN A 74 -18.36 -6.99 1.69
N LEU A 75 -17.13 -7.12 2.19
CA LEU A 75 -16.00 -7.59 1.38
C LEU A 75 -16.20 -9.06 0.93
N LYS A 76 -16.75 -9.93 1.80
CA LYS A 76 -17.13 -11.30 1.41
C LYS A 76 -18.14 -11.30 0.25
N LYS A 77 -19.14 -10.43 0.30
CA LYS A 77 -20.13 -10.27 -0.80
C LYS A 77 -19.47 -9.75 -2.07
N ASN A 78 -18.61 -8.74 -1.94
CA ASN A 78 -17.85 -8.20 -3.06
C ASN A 78 -16.99 -9.28 -3.73
N PHE A 79 -16.35 -10.18 -2.98
CA PHE A 79 -15.60 -11.29 -3.55
C PHE A 79 -16.48 -12.36 -4.22
N LYS A 80 -17.76 -12.49 -3.85
CA LYS A 80 -18.69 -13.37 -4.57
C LYS A 80 -19.09 -12.76 -5.92
N GLU A 81 -19.35 -11.46 -5.95
CA GLU A 81 -19.79 -10.74 -7.15
C GLU A 81 -18.64 -10.35 -8.08
N LEU A 82 -17.44 -10.13 -7.53
CA LEU A 82 -16.20 -9.80 -8.22
C LEU A 82 -15.08 -10.73 -7.72
N PRO A 83 -15.12 -12.02 -8.10
CA PRO A 83 -14.16 -13.00 -7.61
C PRO A 83 -12.74 -12.69 -8.07
N LEU A 84 -11.76 -12.84 -7.15
CA LEU A 84 -10.34 -12.75 -7.47
C LEU A 84 -9.86 -14.07 -8.07
N THR A 85 -9.79 -14.12 -9.40
CA THR A 85 -9.47 -15.32 -10.18
C THR A 85 -7.98 -15.46 -10.45
N GLN A 86 -7.55 -16.59 -11.02
CA GLN A 86 -6.16 -16.76 -11.45
C GLN A 86 -5.80 -15.88 -12.65
N ALA A 87 -6.78 -15.51 -13.48
CA ALA A 87 -6.60 -14.59 -14.60
C ALA A 87 -6.22 -13.18 -14.09
N ASP A 88 -6.85 -12.73 -13.01
CA ASP A 88 -6.49 -11.47 -12.35
C ASP A 88 -5.06 -11.49 -11.80
N MET A 89 -4.52 -12.66 -11.46
CA MET A 89 -3.16 -12.80 -10.91
C MET A 89 -2.07 -13.00 -11.99
N GLU A 90 -2.41 -12.95 -13.28
CA GLU A 90 -1.47 -13.25 -14.37
C GLU A 90 -0.28 -12.30 -14.47
N SER A 91 -0.50 -11.02 -14.18
CA SER A 91 0.52 -9.98 -14.30
C SER A 91 0.24 -8.83 -13.33
N ARG A 92 1.21 -7.92 -13.20
CA ARG A 92 0.99 -6.61 -12.57
C ARG A 92 -0.29 -5.95 -13.05
N TYR A 93 -0.48 -5.86 -14.37
CA TYR A 93 -1.60 -5.14 -14.97
C TYR A 93 -2.95 -5.74 -14.57
N THR A 94 -3.10 -7.07 -14.67
CA THR A 94 -4.36 -7.73 -14.35
C THR A 94 -4.68 -7.57 -12.86
N PHE A 95 -3.68 -7.68 -11.99
CA PHE A 95 -3.88 -7.61 -10.54
C PHE A 95 -4.17 -6.19 -10.06
N SER A 96 -3.42 -5.18 -10.53
CA SER A 96 -3.71 -3.78 -10.24
C SER A 96 -5.05 -3.33 -10.81
N LYS A 97 -5.45 -3.85 -11.98
CA LYS A 97 -6.77 -3.58 -12.55
C LYS A 97 -7.88 -4.19 -11.71
N TYR A 98 -7.71 -5.40 -11.18
CA TYR A 98 -8.64 -5.98 -10.22
C TYR A 98 -8.78 -5.12 -8.97
N MET A 99 -7.65 -4.69 -8.38
CA MET A 99 -7.66 -3.85 -7.17
C MET A 99 -8.40 -2.53 -7.39
N TYR A 100 -8.19 -1.89 -8.56
CA TYR A 100 -8.97 -0.73 -8.98
C TYR A 100 -10.47 -1.03 -9.07
N LYS A 101 -10.88 -2.11 -9.74
CA LYS A 101 -12.30 -2.48 -9.88
C LYS A 101 -12.95 -2.74 -8.51
N LEU A 102 -12.24 -3.40 -7.61
CA LEU A 102 -12.71 -3.67 -6.26
C LEU A 102 -12.91 -2.36 -5.47
N HIS A 103 -11.96 -1.43 -5.56
CA HIS A 103 -12.08 -0.12 -4.91
C HIS A 103 -13.28 0.68 -5.45
N GLU A 104 -13.47 0.71 -6.77
CA GLU A 104 -14.61 1.41 -7.39
C GLU A 104 -15.96 0.77 -7.05
N LYS A 105 -16.02 -0.56 -6.91
CA LYS A 105 -17.21 -1.26 -6.41
C LYS A 105 -17.56 -0.82 -4.99
N VAL A 106 -16.56 -0.73 -4.10
CA VAL A 106 -16.76 -0.23 -2.73
C VAL A 106 -17.18 1.24 -2.74
N ASN A 107 -16.60 2.08 -3.59
CA ASN A 107 -17.00 3.48 -3.74
C ASN A 107 -18.46 3.59 -4.15
N THR A 108 -18.91 2.79 -5.12
CA THR A 108 -20.30 2.77 -5.58
C THR A 108 -21.26 2.37 -4.46
N LEU A 109 -20.93 1.33 -3.68
CA LEU A 109 -21.75 0.91 -2.52
C LEU A 109 -21.87 2.00 -1.44
N LEU A 110 -20.87 2.87 -1.34
CA LEU A 110 -20.86 4.00 -0.41
C LEU A 110 -21.37 5.31 -1.05
N ASN A 111 -21.94 5.25 -2.26
CA ASN A 111 -22.38 6.41 -3.05
C ASN A 111 -21.27 7.46 -3.26
N LYS A 112 -20.01 7.00 -3.35
CA LYS A 112 -18.84 7.82 -3.64
C LYS A 112 -18.46 7.68 -5.11
N LYS A 113 -17.91 8.76 -5.68
CA LYS A 113 -17.33 8.76 -7.02
C LYS A 113 -15.86 9.15 -6.91
N SER A 114 -14.96 8.31 -7.44
CA SER A 114 -13.53 8.64 -7.51
C SER A 114 -13.26 9.73 -8.56
N GLY A 115 -13.95 9.66 -9.70
CA GLY A 115 -13.67 10.47 -10.88
C GLY A 115 -12.38 10.08 -11.61
N LEU A 116 -11.77 8.93 -11.26
CA LEU A 116 -10.47 8.52 -11.78
C LEU A 116 -10.57 7.28 -12.65
N THR A 117 -9.91 7.32 -13.80
CA THR A 117 -9.69 6.13 -14.61
C THR A 117 -8.59 5.27 -14.00
N TYR A 118 -8.52 4.00 -14.42
CA TYR A 118 -7.39 3.14 -14.05
C TYR A 118 -6.04 3.72 -14.49
N CYS A 119 -5.99 4.40 -15.64
CA CYS A 119 -4.77 5.04 -16.12
C CYS A 119 -4.32 6.15 -15.17
N ASP A 120 -5.24 6.99 -14.70
CA ASP A 120 -4.94 8.05 -13.73
C ASP A 120 -4.38 7.47 -12.43
N VAL A 121 -5.01 6.41 -11.92
CA VAL A 121 -4.53 5.72 -10.71
C VAL A 121 -3.16 5.11 -10.95
N ARG A 122 -2.93 4.45 -12.10
CA ARG A 122 -1.61 3.91 -12.45
C ARG A 122 -0.55 4.99 -12.44
N GLU A 123 -0.76 6.09 -13.18
CA GLU A 123 0.23 7.16 -13.25
C GLU A 123 0.54 7.77 -11.87
N ARG A 124 -0.50 7.99 -11.03
CA ARG A 124 -0.34 8.47 -9.65
C ARG A 124 0.64 7.60 -8.84
N TYR A 125 0.48 6.28 -8.88
CA TYR A 125 1.33 5.37 -8.10
C TYR A 125 2.69 5.09 -8.76
N GLU A 126 2.79 5.15 -10.08
CA GLU A 126 4.06 4.98 -10.79
C GLU A 126 5.07 6.11 -10.48
N HIS A 127 4.60 7.32 -10.13
CA HIS A 127 5.45 8.39 -9.62
C HIS A 127 6.20 8.03 -8.33
N PHE A 128 5.71 7.06 -7.56
CA PHE A 128 6.36 6.60 -6.32
C PHE A 128 7.36 5.46 -6.53
N ARG A 129 7.56 4.99 -7.78
CA ARG A 129 8.45 3.86 -8.04
C ARG A 129 9.90 4.23 -7.71
N SER A 130 10.51 3.42 -6.84
CA SER A 130 11.92 3.55 -6.49
C SER A 130 12.85 2.84 -7.49
N ARG A 131 14.08 3.34 -7.68
CA ARG A 131 15.20 2.58 -8.24
C ARG A 131 15.92 1.85 -7.11
N CYS A 132 15.98 0.52 -7.18
CA CYS A 132 17.04 -0.18 -6.48
C CYS A 132 18.37 0.19 -7.16
N MET A 133 19.26 0.89 -6.46
CA MET A 133 20.65 0.95 -6.89
C MET A 133 21.16 -0.48 -6.86
N LYS A 134 21.53 -1.04 -8.03
CA LYS A 134 22.23 -2.33 -8.08
C LYS A 134 23.34 -2.30 -7.04
N THR A 135 23.31 -3.26 -6.12
CA THR A 135 24.35 -3.35 -5.09
C THR A 135 25.71 -3.35 -5.78
N LEU A 136 26.74 -2.79 -5.14
CA LEU A 136 28.10 -2.83 -5.69
C LEU A 136 28.49 -4.25 -6.12
N LYS A 137 27.96 -5.27 -5.44
CA LYS A 137 28.05 -6.70 -5.75
C LYS A 137 27.56 -7.05 -7.17
N GLU A 138 26.42 -6.53 -7.60
CA GLU A 138 25.86 -6.75 -8.96
C GLU A 138 26.63 -6.00 -10.06
N LYS A 139 27.21 -4.84 -9.75
CA LYS A 139 28.14 -4.16 -10.67
C LYS A 139 29.47 -4.91 -10.79
N TYR A 140 29.91 -5.59 -9.73
CA TYR A 140 31.22 -6.25 -9.65
C TYR A 140 31.26 -7.65 -10.29
N VAL A 141 30.16 -8.40 -10.32
CA VAL A 141 30.11 -9.70 -11.03
C VAL A 141 30.48 -9.55 -12.52
N LYS A 142 30.37 -8.35 -13.10
CA LYS A 142 30.83 -8.05 -14.46
C LYS A 142 32.33 -7.76 -14.58
N ASN A 143 33.05 -7.42 -13.50
CA ASN A 143 34.47 -7.06 -13.52
C ASN A 143 35.28 -8.06 -12.67
N LYS A 144 35.80 -9.11 -13.30
CA LYS A 144 36.54 -10.22 -12.66
C LYS A 144 37.92 -9.86 -12.06
N THR A 145 38.40 -8.62 -12.19
CA THR A 145 39.84 -8.31 -12.07
C THR A 145 40.31 -7.60 -10.80
N LYS A 146 39.49 -7.41 -9.76
CA LYS A 146 39.99 -6.82 -8.49
C LYS A 146 39.43 -7.52 -7.25
N LYS A 147 40.27 -8.28 -6.54
CA LYS A 147 39.95 -8.79 -5.19
C LYS A 147 40.01 -7.63 -4.20
N VAL A 148 38.86 -7.13 -3.74
CA VAL A 148 38.79 -6.18 -2.62
C VAL A 148 38.22 -6.91 -1.40
N ARG A 149 38.91 -6.80 -0.26
CA ARG A 149 38.38 -7.25 1.04
C ARG A 149 37.15 -6.40 1.37
N PHE A 150 35.96 -7.00 1.38
CA PHE A 150 34.75 -6.31 1.82
C PHE A 150 34.86 -6.03 3.33
N SER A 151 34.95 -4.76 3.72
CA SER A 151 34.77 -4.37 5.12
C SER A 151 33.31 -4.60 5.51
N LYS A 152 33.10 -5.11 6.72
CA LYS A 152 31.80 -5.47 7.30
C LYS A 152 30.82 -4.27 7.38
N GLU A 153 31.31 -3.04 7.24
CA GLU A 153 30.55 -1.77 7.22
C GLU A 153 29.73 -1.52 5.94
N LEU A 154 29.97 -2.26 4.85
CA LEU A 154 29.28 -2.04 3.56
C LEU A 154 27.86 -2.67 3.47
N ILE A 155 27.38 -3.34 4.52
CA ILE A 155 26.04 -3.92 4.58
C ILE A 155 25.12 -3.07 5.47
N LYS A 156 25.11 -1.75 5.26
CA LYS A 156 23.98 -0.93 5.72
C LYS A 156 22.86 -1.09 4.70
N GLU A 157 21.68 -1.54 5.15
CA GLU A 157 20.49 -1.60 4.31
C GLU A 157 20.16 -0.20 3.81
N LYS A 158 20.46 0.05 2.52
CA LYS A 158 19.97 1.25 1.82
C LYS A 158 18.56 0.91 1.40
N GLY A 159 17.56 1.27 2.22
CA GLY A 159 16.16 1.13 1.86
C GLY A 159 15.87 1.70 0.47
N CYS A 160 14.75 1.31 -0.14
CA CYS A 160 14.38 1.71 -1.50
C CYS A 160 13.93 3.19 -1.58
N THR A 161 14.80 4.13 -1.21
CA THR A 161 14.50 5.56 -1.02
C THR A 161 14.86 6.44 -2.21
N GLU A 162 15.45 5.89 -3.27
CA GLU A 162 15.82 6.64 -4.46
C GLU A 162 14.69 6.55 -5.52
N PRO A 163 14.10 7.67 -5.97
CA PRO A 163 13.02 7.67 -6.95
C PRO A 163 13.49 7.29 -8.36
N LEU A 164 12.58 6.84 -9.23
CA LEU A 164 12.87 6.56 -10.64
C LEU A 164 13.24 7.83 -11.43
N TYR A 165 12.61 8.96 -11.09
CA TYR A 165 12.83 10.27 -11.69
C TYR A 165 12.64 11.39 -10.63
N GLY A 166 13.58 12.34 -10.56
CA GLY A 166 13.49 13.58 -9.78
C GLY A 166 13.71 13.45 -8.26
N GLU A 167 13.08 14.34 -7.49
CA GLU A 167 13.27 14.48 -6.03
C GLU A 167 12.63 13.37 -5.20
N LYS A 168 13.18 13.12 -4.00
CA LYS A 168 12.68 12.11 -3.07
C LYS A 168 11.32 12.50 -2.50
N SER A 169 10.30 11.69 -2.80
CA SER A 169 8.97 11.83 -2.21
C SER A 169 8.90 11.18 -0.83
N LYS A 170 8.15 11.79 0.10
CA LYS A 170 7.79 11.21 1.40
C LYS A 170 6.27 11.20 1.57
N CYS A 171 5.74 10.15 2.18
CA CYS A 171 4.32 10.07 2.55
C CYS A 171 4.10 10.74 3.91
N ILE A 172 3.06 11.57 4.02
CA ILE A 172 2.59 12.16 5.28
C ILE A 172 1.18 11.63 5.51
N LEU A 173 0.93 11.04 6.68
CA LEU A 173 -0.41 10.67 7.12
C LEU A 173 -0.98 11.82 7.95
N GLN A 174 -2.07 12.41 7.50
CA GLN A 174 -2.72 13.54 8.15
C GLN A 174 -4.16 13.17 8.50
N ILE A 175 -4.51 13.32 9.79
CA ILE A 175 -5.89 13.14 10.28
C ILE A 175 -6.47 14.54 10.53
N ILE A 176 -7.60 14.83 9.89
CA ILE A 176 -8.27 16.13 9.95
C ILE A 176 -9.77 15.94 10.28
N PRO A 177 -10.46 16.98 10.77
CA PRO A 177 -11.91 16.93 10.98
C PRO A 177 -12.67 16.58 9.70
N GLU A 178 -13.70 15.74 9.81
CA GLU A 178 -14.46 15.19 8.68
C GLU A 178 -15.14 16.26 7.80
N ASN A 179 -15.48 17.41 8.37
CA ASN A 179 -16.06 18.54 7.65
C ASN A 179 -15.05 19.30 6.76
N THR A 180 -13.76 19.00 6.85
CA THR A 180 -12.73 19.63 6.03
C THR A 180 -12.77 19.07 4.62
N LYS A 181 -13.06 19.94 3.64
CA LYS A 181 -13.10 19.55 2.23
C LYS A 181 -11.68 19.42 1.67
N CYS A 182 -11.20 18.19 1.50
CA CYS A 182 -9.93 17.91 0.84
C CYS A 182 -9.94 16.56 0.10
N GLU A 183 -8.95 16.35 -0.76
CA GLU A 183 -8.72 15.05 -1.36
C GLU A 183 -8.06 14.08 -0.37
N THR A 184 -8.40 12.79 -0.48
CA THR A 184 -7.85 11.73 0.37
C THR A 184 -6.36 11.51 0.16
N LEU A 185 -5.86 11.66 -1.07
CA LEU A 185 -4.44 11.51 -1.41
C LEU A 185 -3.98 12.80 -2.08
N GLN A 186 -3.23 13.60 -1.33
CA GLN A 186 -2.62 14.82 -1.83
C GLN A 186 -1.19 14.51 -2.29
N ILE A 187 -0.87 14.84 -3.53
CA ILE A 187 0.46 14.70 -4.11
C ILE A 187 0.93 16.10 -4.49
N ASP A 188 2.05 16.54 -3.90
CA ASP A 188 2.68 17.80 -4.27
C ASP A 188 3.07 17.77 -5.75
N GLU A 189 2.81 18.86 -6.49
CA GLU A 189 3.12 18.96 -7.92
C GLU A 189 4.60 18.69 -8.20
N LYS A 190 5.50 19.02 -7.28
CA LYS A 190 6.95 18.73 -7.40
C LYS A 190 7.24 17.23 -7.43
N CYS A 191 6.37 16.41 -6.82
CA CYS A 191 6.47 14.95 -6.84
C CYS A 191 5.89 14.35 -8.14
N ILE A 192 5.08 15.10 -8.88
CA ILE A 192 4.51 14.67 -10.17
C ILE A 192 5.51 15.02 -11.28
N LYS A 193 5.96 14.01 -12.03
CA LYS A 193 6.95 14.20 -13.10
C LYS A 193 6.27 14.23 -14.46
N ARG A 194 6.40 15.34 -15.18
CA ARG A 194 5.93 15.50 -16.56
C ARG A 194 7.11 15.32 -17.51
N LYS A 195 6.85 14.76 -18.70
CA LYS A 195 7.83 14.70 -19.79
C LYS A 195 7.89 16.02 -20.52
#